data_AF-A0A0B2AR73-F1
#
_entry.id   AF-A0A0B2AR73-F1
#
_cell.length_a   1.000
_cell.length_b   1.000
_cell.length_c   1.000
_cell.angle_alpha   90.00
_cell.angle_beta   90.00
_cell.angle_gamma   90.00
#
_symmetry.space_group_name_H-M   'P 1'
#
loop_
_entity.id
_entity.type
_entity.pdbx_description
1 polymer ?
#
loop_
_entity_poly.entity_id
_entity_poly.type
_entity_poly.pdbx_seq_one_letter_code
_entity_poly.pdbx_strand_id
1 'polypeptide(L)'
;MYLPAAPSQEAGLAPAIRLSPRRRAVAGLLGIYLGAFGAHRFYLGYTAMGIVQIMAAILFAKETYGAIFLWGIVEGTLIVLGAQPFRTDAQGRLLR
;
A
#
# COMPACT_ATOMS: atom_id res chain seq x y z
N MET A 1 -5.14 26.70 50.73
CA MET A 1 -4.09 26.53 49.71
C MET A 1 -4.53 25.40 48.79
N TYR A 2 -5.22 25.73 47.69
CA TYR A 2 -5.68 24.75 46.71
C TYR A 2 -4.48 24.39 45.83
N LEU A 3 -4.13 23.11 45.73
CA LEU A 3 -3.17 22.66 44.72
C LEU A 3 -3.87 22.84 43.36
N PRO A 4 -3.26 23.50 42.36
CA PRO A 4 -3.78 23.41 41.00
C PRO A 4 -3.81 21.93 40.62
N ALA A 5 -4.95 21.44 40.14
CA ALA A 5 -5.04 20.12 39.54
C ALA A 5 -3.96 20.05 38.44
N ALA A 6 -3.09 19.05 38.51
CA ALA A 6 -2.09 18.82 37.48
C ALA A 6 -2.81 18.83 36.12
N PRO A 7 -2.26 19.50 35.08
CA PRO A 7 -2.82 19.41 33.75
C PRO A 7 -2.96 17.92 33.44
N SER A 8 -4.20 17.49 33.20
CA SER A 8 -4.50 16.14 32.72
C SER A 8 -3.51 15.87 31.60
N GLN A 9 -2.65 14.85 31.80
CA GLN A 9 -1.77 14.34 30.77
C GLN A 9 -2.60 13.65 29.67
N GLU A 10 -3.48 14.40 29.03
CA GLU A 10 -3.97 14.18 27.67
C GLU A 10 -2.93 14.73 26.67
N ALA A 11 -1.69 14.92 27.10
CA ALA A 11 -0.54 15.14 26.24
C ALA A 11 -0.26 13.89 25.41
N GLY A 12 -1.07 13.70 24.38
CA GLY A 12 -0.69 13.11 23.11
C GLY A 12 -0.03 11.74 23.21
N LEU A 13 -0.81 10.70 23.49
CA LEU A 13 -0.51 9.40 22.89
C LEU A 13 -0.69 9.60 21.38
N ALA A 14 0.34 10.12 20.70
CA ALA A 14 0.41 10.13 19.25
C ALA A 14 -0.02 8.71 18.81
N PRO A 15 -1.02 8.57 17.91
CA PRO A 15 -1.55 7.26 17.57
C PRO A 15 -0.36 6.38 17.20
N ALA A 16 -0.14 5.33 17.98
CA ALA A 16 1.04 4.49 17.81
C ALA A 16 1.09 4.05 16.35
N ILE A 17 2.06 4.57 15.58
CA ILE A 17 2.14 4.28 14.15
C ILE A 17 2.36 2.79 14.01
N ARG A 18 1.32 2.09 13.53
CA ARG A 18 1.41 0.65 13.28
C ARG A 18 2.25 0.45 12.03
N LEU A 19 3.50 0.05 12.20
CA LEU A 19 4.38 -0.26 11.08
C LEU A 19 4.06 -1.64 10.52
N SER A 20 4.03 -1.76 9.21
CA SER A 20 3.91 -3.03 8.52
C SER A 20 5.23 -3.81 8.67
N PRO A 21 5.19 -5.14 8.82
CA PRO A 21 6.38 -5.97 8.67
C PRO A 21 6.87 -6.02 7.21
N ARG A 22 6.04 -5.58 6.26
CA ARG A 22 6.35 -5.55 4.83
C ARG A 22 7.18 -4.34 4.44
N ARG A 23 8.03 -4.54 3.44
CA ARG A 23 8.97 -3.53 2.93
C ARG A 23 8.37 -2.82 1.73
N ARG A 24 8.43 -1.50 1.74
CA ARG A 24 7.96 -0.64 0.65
C ARG A 24 8.70 -0.93 -0.65
N ALA A 25 10.03 -1.05 -0.56
CA ALA A 25 10.87 -1.34 -1.73
C ALA A 25 10.46 -2.65 -2.41
N VAL A 26 10.20 -3.72 -1.64
CA VAL A 26 9.76 -5.01 -2.17
C VAL A 26 8.40 -4.89 -2.85
N ALA A 27 7.43 -4.23 -2.20
CA ALA A 27 6.11 -3.99 -2.77
C ALA A 27 6.18 -3.17 -4.08
N GLY A 28 7.03 -2.15 -4.11
CA GLY A 28 7.23 -1.30 -5.30
C GLY A 28 7.89 -2.03 -6.45
N LEU A 29 8.95 -2.81 -6.18
CA LEU A 29 9.63 -3.63 -7.19
C LEU A 29 8.69 -4.70 -7.76
N LEU A 30 7.88 -5.34 -6.90
CA LEU A 30 6.84 -6.27 -7.35
C LEU A 30 5.83 -5.59 -8.28
N GLY A 31 5.49 -4.32 -8.04
CA GLY A 31 4.60 -3.55 -8.92
C GLY A 31 5.27 -3.24 -10.27
N ILE A 32 6.53 -2.84 -10.28
CA ILE A 32 7.24 -2.49 -11.52
C ILE A 32 7.44 -3.70 -12.42
N TYR A 33 7.90 -4.84 -11.87
CA TYR A 33 8.24 -6.01 -12.68
C TYR A 33 7.08 -6.98 -12.88
N LEU A 34 6.22 -7.13 -11.86
CA LEU A 34 5.12 -8.12 -11.84
C LEU A 34 3.75 -7.46 -11.61
N GLY A 35 3.63 -6.14 -11.77
CA GLY A 35 2.39 -5.42 -11.47
C GLY A 35 1.26 -5.74 -12.42
N ALA A 36 1.53 -6.12 -13.67
CA ALA A 36 0.49 -6.61 -14.59
C ALA A 36 -0.30 -7.81 -14.01
N PHE A 37 0.34 -8.60 -13.14
CA PHE A 37 -0.26 -9.75 -12.47
C PHE A 37 -0.74 -9.43 -11.04
N GLY A 38 -0.60 -8.18 -10.58
CA GLY A 38 -1.04 -7.75 -9.25
C GLY A 38 -0.20 -8.26 -8.08
N ALA A 39 1.05 -8.69 -8.31
CA ALA A 39 1.90 -9.29 -7.28
C ALA A 39 2.12 -8.38 -6.05
N HIS A 40 2.27 -7.07 -6.27
CA HIS A 40 2.38 -6.08 -5.19
C HIS A 40 1.12 -6.02 -4.31
N ARG A 41 -0.06 -6.24 -4.88
CA ARG A 41 -1.32 -6.25 -4.13
C ARG A 41 -1.44 -7.49 -3.24
N PHE A 42 -1.07 -8.67 -3.75
CA PHE A 42 -1.00 -9.87 -2.92
C PHE A 42 0.00 -9.71 -1.77
N TYR A 43 1.18 -9.15 -2.06
CA TYR A 43 2.18 -8.89 -1.04
C TYR A 43 1.62 -7.99 0.08
N LEU A 44 0.94 -6.90 -0.29
CA LEU A 44 0.33 -5.96 0.65
C LEU A 44 -0.95 -6.48 1.34
N GLY A 45 -1.45 -7.66 0.95
CA GLY A 45 -2.66 -8.27 1.51
C GLY A 45 -3.97 -7.82 0.87
N TYR A 46 -3.92 -7.09 -0.26
CA TYR A 46 -5.08 -6.71 -1.06
C TYR A 46 -5.46 -7.83 -2.04
N THR A 47 -5.77 -9.02 -1.52
CA THR A 47 -5.98 -10.24 -2.32
C THR A 47 -7.09 -10.07 -3.36
N ALA A 48 -8.24 -9.51 -2.98
CA ALA A 48 -9.35 -9.29 -3.91
C ALA A 48 -8.94 -8.40 -5.09
N MET A 49 -8.21 -7.31 -4.82
CA MET A 49 -7.71 -6.41 -5.87
C MET A 49 -6.61 -7.06 -6.73
N GLY A 50 -5.81 -7.97 -6.18
CA GLY A 50 -4.87 -8.78 -6.94
C GLY A 50 -5.59 -9.73 -7.90
N ILE A 51 -6.64 -10.41 -7.44
CA ILE A 51 -7.47 -11.29 -8.28
C ILE A 51 -8.12 -10.51 -9.43
N VAL A 52 -8.69 -9.34 -9.15
CA VAL A 52 -9.26 -8.46 -10.18
C VAL A 52 -8.21 -8.09 -11.23
N GLN A 53 -6.97 -7.83 -10.82
CA GLN A 53 -5.88 -7.49 -11.74
C GLN A 53 -5.46 -8.67 -12.61
N ILE A 54 -5.42 -9.90 -12.08
CA ILE A 54 -5.19 -11.12 -12.86
C ILE A 54 -6.34 -11.34 -13.86
N MET A 55 -7.59 -11.22 -13.42
CA MET A 55 -8.74 -11.34 -14.32
C MET A 55 -8.67 -10.28 -15.42
N ALA A 56 -8.31 -9.04 -15.08
CA ALA A 56 -8.14 -8.00 -16.06
C ALA A 56 -7.03 -8.35 -17.07
N ALA A 57 -5.89 -8.85 -16.58
CA ALA A 57 -4.79 -9.29 -17.43
C ALA A 57 -5.21 -10.42 -18.38
N ILE A 58 -5.96 -11.41 -17.91
CA ILE A 58 -6.38 -12.54 -18.75
C ILE A 58 -7.46 -12.12 -19.77
N LEU A 59 -8.45 -11.34 -19.33
CA LEU A 59 -9.62 -11.02 -20.14
C LEU A 59 -9.35 -9.87 -21.12
N PHE A 60 -8.50 -8.91 -20.76
CA PHE A 60 -8.34 -7.65 -21.49
C PHE A 60 -6.90 -7.37 -21.95
N ALA A 61 -5.90 -8.25 -21.73
CA ALA A 61 -4.51 -7.96 -22.13
C ALA A 61 -4.38 -7.58 -23.62
N LYS A 62 -5.08 -8.29 -24.51
CA LYS A 62 -5.03 -8.01 -25.96
C LYS A 62 -5.72 -6.71 -26.34
N GLU A 63 -6.78 -6.35 -25.62
CA GLU A 63 -7.59 -5.16 -25.96
C GLU A 63 -7.01 -3.88 -25.38
N THR A 64 -6.23 -4.01 -24.30
CA THR A 64 -5.62 -2.87 -23.60
C THR A 64 -4.26 -2.48 -24.16
N TYR A 65 -3.72 -3.18 -25.17
CA TYR A 65 -2.42 -2.89 -25.79
C TYR A 65 -1.29 -2.62 -24.78
N GLY A 66 -1.25 -3.38 -23.68
CA GLY A 66 -0.24 -3.23 -22.63
C GLY A 66 -0.56 -2.19 -21.54
N ALA A 67 -1.74 -1.54 -21.55
CA ALA A 67 -2.12 -0.60 -20.49
C ALA A 67 -2.17 -1.26 -19.08
N ILE A 68 -2.44 -2.56 -19.01
CA ILE A 68 -2.39 -3.33 -17.74
C ILE A 68 -0.97 -3.39 -17.16
N PHE A 69 0.05 -3.43 -18.02
CA PHE A 69 1.44 -3.34 -17.59
C PHE A 69 1.79 -1.94 -17.09
N LEU A 70 1.31 -0.89 -17.77
CA LEU A 70 1.46 0.49 -17.32
C LEU A 70 0.80 0.73 -15.96
N TRP A 71 -0.37 0.13 -15.69
CA TRP A 71 -1.01 0.17 -14.38
C TRP A 71 -0.06 -0.37 -13.29
N GLY A 72 0.55 -1.53 -13.53
CA GLY A 72 1.55 -2.10 -12.62
C GLY A 72 2.72 -1.16 -12.33
N ILE A 73 3.32 -0.57 -13.38
CA ILE A 73 4.45 0.38 -13.24
C ILE A 73 4.04 1.62 -12.45
N VAL A 74 2.87 2.19 -12.74
CA VAL A 74 2.38 3.40 -12.05
C VAL A 74 2.19 3.11 -10.56
N GLU A 75 1.50 2.03 -10.21
CA GLU A 75 1.32 1.68 -8.79
C GLU A 75 2.63 1.29 -8.11
N GLY A 76 3.50 0.54 -8.79
CA GLY A 76 4.82 0.19 -8.26
C GLY A 76 5.65 1.43 -7.93
N THR A 77 5.68 2.42 -8.83
CA THR A 77 6.38 3.69 -8.61
C THR A 77 5.75 4.47 -7.46
N LEU A 78 4.42 4.57 -7.40
CA LEU A 78 3.72 5.26 -6.31
C LEU A 78 3.97 4.61 -4.95
N ILE A 79 4.09 3.28 -4.92
CA ILE A 79 4.49 2.54 -3.70
C ILE A 79 5.91 2.88 -3.31
N VAL A 80 6.88 2.86 -4.24
CA VAL A 80 8.29 3.25 -3.94
C VAL A 80 8.33 4.66 -3.35
N LEU A 81 7.61 5.59 -3.98
CA LEU A 81 7.53 6.99 -3.54
C LEU A 81 6.77 7.18 -2.22
N GLY A 82 6.02 6.16 -1.75
CA GLY A 82 5.16 6.28 -0.58
C GLY A 82 4.03 7.29 -0.78
N ALA A 83 3.57 7.47 -2.02
CA ALA A 83 2.47 8.36 -2.35
C ALA A 83 1.17 7.87 -1.69
N GLN A 84 0.22 8.78 -1.45
CA GLN A 84 -1.12 8.37 -1.05
C GLN A 84 -1.92 7.87 -2.26
N PRO A 85 -2.73 6.80 -2.12
CA PRO A 85 -3.00 5.99 -0.92
C PRO A 85 -1.99 4.86 -0.60
N PHE A 86 -0.94 4.68 -1.39
CA PHE A 86 -0.03 3.52 -1.43
C PHE A 86 1.02 3.37 -0.31
N ARG A 87 0.97 4.18 0.75
CA ARG A 87 1.91 4.09 1.90
C ARG A 87 1.54 3.06 2.96
N THR A 88 0.38 2.42 2.83
CA THR A 88 -0.14 1.45 3.81
C THR A 88 -0.45 0.10 3.18
N ASP A 89 -0.44 -0.94 4.01
CA ASP A 89 -0.92 -2.27 3.67
C ASP A 89 -2.45 -2.42 3.91
N ALA A 90 -2.99 -3.60 3.57
CA ALA A 90 -4.43 -3.89 3.72
C ALA A 90 -4.94 -3.83 5.17
N GLN A 91 -4.05 -3.83 6.17
CA GLN A 91 -4.38 -3.69 7.59
C GLN A 91 -4.20 -2.25 8.08
N GLY A 92 -4.00 -1.29 7.16
CA GLY A 92 -3.77 0.12 7.49
C GLY A 92 -2.40 0.40 8.12
N ARG A 93 -1.46 -0.55 8.05
CA ARG A 93 -0.12 -0.37 8.62
C ARG A 93 0.82 0.29 7.63
N LEU A 94 1.64 1.22 8.10
CA LEU A 94 2.56 2.00 7.28
C LEU A 94 3.73 1.14 6.78
N LEU A 95 4.02 1.21 5.48
CA LEU A 95 5.15 0.49 4.88
C LEU A 95 6.48 1.12 5.26
N ARG A 96 7.44 0.28 5.64
CA ARG A 96 8.82 0.66 6.00
C ARG A 96 9.70 0.82 4.78
#